data_AF-A0A959NIN5-F1
#
_entry.id   AF-A0A959NIN5-F1
#
_cell.length_a   1.000
_cell.length_b   1.000
_cell.length_c   1.000
_cell.angle_alpha   90.00
_cell.angle_beta   90.00
_cell.angle_gamma   90.00
#
_symmetry.space_group_name_H-M   'P 1'
#
loop_
_entity.id
_entity.type
_entity.pdbx_description
1 polymer ?
#
loop_
_entity_poly.entity_id
_entity_poly.type
_entity_poly.pdbx_seq_one_letter_code
_entity_poly.pdbx_strand_id
1 'polypeptide(L)'
;MQKLIFLFIFSFVIFSCEEAHSPQELQNNTAKQEQARVEKNQANLNDKQPSPNVSWSMERDNLIKRFKLMNDRSVIFYMYIFNYGVSQPLGYYQVNKVSSVNSQLTNPEQIILTETYDTPGEFYGRTAHVLPSPAEDGSYGTNGDAVFGFTPDDIYIEHNMLYIVSTVPLQFKNVPNIAEIDIKTAKELKTLMDKLN
;
A
#
# COMPACT_ATOMS: atom_id res chain seq x y z
N MET A 1 -75.13 23.49 -52.08
CA MET A 1 -76.14 22.97 -51.14
C MET A 1 -75.42 22.22 -50.03
N GLN A 2 -75.87 22.46 -48.80
CA GLN A 2 -75.64 21.72 -47.54
C GLN A 2 -74.22 21.66 -46.94
N LYS A 3 -74.10 22.45 -45.87
CA LYS A 3 -73.21 22.31 -44.72
C LYS A 3 -73.44 20.94 -44.05
N LEU A 4 -72.41 20.30 -43.52
CA LEU A 4 -72.57 19.48 -42.32
C LEU A 4 -71.37 19.67 -41.38
N ILE A 5 -71.73 20.04 -40.16
CA ILE A 5 -70.93 20.40 -39.01
C ILE A 5 -70.48 19.10 -38.32
N PHE A 6 -69.18 18.92 -38.06
CA PHE A 6 -68.71 17.88 -37.15
C PHE A 6 -68.58 18.47 -35.74
N LEU A 7 -69.50 18.05 -34.87
CA LEU A 7 -69.59 18.44 -33.47
C LEU A 7 -68.78 17.46 -32.62
N PHE A 8 -67.90 18.02 -31.78
CA PHE A 8 -67.21 17.36 -30.68
C PHE A 8 -68.20 16.69 -29.72
N ILE A 9 -68.03 15.38 -29.44
CA ILE A 9 -68.55 14.77 -28.21
C ILE A 9 -67.44 13.95 -27.53
N PHE A 10 -67.17 14.44 -26.32
CA PHE A 10 -66.38 13.94 -25.21
C PHE A 10 -66.75 12.47 -24.87
N SER A 11 -65.79 11.56 -24.84
CA SER A 11 -65.89 10.31 -24.05
C SER A 11 -64.60 10.11 -23.28
N PHE A 12 -64.73 10.27 -21.98
CA PHE A 12 -63.70 10.29 -20.95
C PHE A 12 -63.55 8.85 -20.44
N VAL A 13 -62.56 8.10 -20.94
CA VAL A 13 -62.17 6.81 -20.35
C VAL A 13 -60.93 7.09 -19.50
N ILE A 14 -61.15 7.22 -18.18
CA ILE A 14 -60.09 7.39 -17.20
C ILE A 14 -59.43 6.02 -16.99
N PHE A 15 -58.35 5.75 -17.71
CA PHE A 15 -57.38 4.75 -17.29
C PHE A 15 -56.63 5.34 -16.09
N SER A 16 -56.89 4.82 -14.89
CA SER A 16 -56.05 5.03 -13.72
C SER A 16 -54.72 4.34 -13.96
N CYS A 17 -53.80 5.03 -14.64
CA CYS A 17 -52.38 4.69 -14.59
C CYS A 17 -51.91 5.10 -13.20
N GLU A 18 -51.80 4.11 -12.32
CA GLU A 18 -51.08 4.25 -11.06
C GLU A 18 -49.66 4.67 -11.42
N GLU A 19 -49.32 5.95 -11.21
CA GLU A 19 -47.95 6.43 -11.35
C GLU A 19 -47.12 5.63 -10.34
N ALA A 20 -46.42 4.62 -10.85
CA ALA A 20 -45.34 3.98 -10.14
C ALA A 20 -44.35 5.10 -9.79
N HIS A 21 -44.41 5.56 -8.54
CA HIS A 21 -43.35 6.36 -7.96
C HIS A 21 -42.05 5.59 -8.19
N SER A 22 -41.23 6.08 -9.12
CA SER A 22 -39.84 5.65 -9.23
C SER A 22 -39.25 5.77 -7.83
N PRO A 23 -38.50 4.78 -7.33
CA PRO A 23 -37.70 5.00 -6.14
C PRO A 23 -36.90 6.27 -6.43
N GLN A 24 -37.10 7.32 -5.65
CA GLN A 24 -36.15 8.42 -5.62
C GLN A 24 -34.84 7.75 -5.24
N GLU A 25 -34.01 7.46 -6.25
CA GLU A 25 -32.61 7.21 -6.03
C GLU A 25 -32.16 8.37 -5.16
N LEU A 26 -31.87 8.08 -3.89
CA LEU A 26 -31.05 8.95 -3.06
C LEU A 26 -29.70 9.00 -3.76
N GLN A 27 -29.62 9.80 -4.83
CA GLN A 27 -28.39 10.16 -5.50
C GLN A 27 -27.65 11.04 -4.51
N ASN A 28 -26.95 10.39 -3.59
CA ASN A 28 -25.95 10.99 -2.72
C ASN A 28 -24.80 11.47 -3.62
N ASN A 29 -25.05 12.56 -4.35
CA ASN A 29 -24.15 13.20 -5.30
C ASN A 29 -23.03 13.97 -4.58
N THR A 30 -23.05 14.00 -3.23
CA THR A 30 -22.05 14.66 -2.39
C THR A 30 -20.66 14.06 -2.62
N ALA A 31 -20.52 12.74 -2.70
CA ALA A 31 -19.24 12.09 -2.98
C ALA A 31 -18.70 12.44 -4.37
N LYS A 32 -19.60 12.49 -5.38
CA LYS A 32 -19.24 12.87 -6.76
C LYS A 32 -18.84 14.34 -6.88
N GLN A 33 -19.53 15.22 -6.17
CA GLN A 33 -19.21 16.65 -6.09
C GLN A 33 -17.90 16.89 -5.33
N GLU A 34 -17.65 16.14 -4.26
CA GLU A 34 -16.40 16.17 -3.51
C GLU A 34 -15.22 15.72 -4.38
N GLN A 35 -15.36 14.61 -5.10
CA GLN A 35 -14.34 14.12 -6.02
C GLN A 35 -14.01 15.15 -7.11
N ALA A 36 -15.03 15.78 -7.71
CA ALA A 36 -14.83 16.83 -8.71
C ALA A 36 -14.11 18.07 -8.14
N ARG A 37 -14.40 18.43 -6.87
CA ARG A 37 -13.73 19.54 -6.18
C ARG A 37 -12.28 19.20 -5.85
N VAL A 38 -12.01 18.00 -5.36
CA VAL A 38 -10.65 17.51 -5.06
C VAL A 38 -9.82 17.45 -6.33
N GLU A 39 -10.36 16.93 -7.42
CA GLU A 39 -9.67 16.87 -8.72
C GLU A 39 -9.33 18.27 -9.25
N LYS A 40 -10.27 19.21 -9.16
CA LYS A 40 -10.02 20.61 -9.56
C LYS A 40 -8.95 21.28 -8.70
N ASN A 41 -8.95 21.01 -7.39
CA ASN A 41 -7.91 21.49 -6.49
C ASN A 41 -6.56 20.86 -6.83
N GLN A 42 -6.52 19.56 -7.09
CA GLN A 42 -5.30 18.85 -7.49
C GLN A 42 -4.75 19.40 -8.81
N ALA A 43 -5.60 19.66 -9.81
CA ALA A 43 -5.20 20.27 -11.06
C ALA A 43 -4.60 21.68 -10.87
N ASN A 44 -5.19 22.50 -10.00
CA ASN A 44 -4.66 23.82 -9.67
C ASN A 44 -3.31 23.72 -8.91
N LEU A 45 -3.18 22.76 -7.99
CA LEU A 45 -1.91 22.51 -7.30
C LEU A 45 -0.83 22.03 -8.28
N ASN A 46 -1.15 21.14 -9.22
CA ASN A 46 -0.21 20.69 -10.25
C ASN A 46 0.21 21.82 -11.21
N ASP A 47 -0.64 22.82 -11.45
CA ASP A 47 -0.31 23.99 -12.28
C ASP A 47 0.55 25.02 -11.51
N LYS A 48 0.21 25.30 -10.25
CA LYS A 48 0.90 26.30 -9.43
C LYS A 48 2.17 25.77 -8.77
N GLN A 49 2.23 24.47 -8.52
CA GLN A 49 3.34 23.75 -7.92
C GLN A 49 3.55 22.45 -8.72
N PRO A 50 4.00 22.55 -9.99
CA PRO A 50 4.27 21.37 -10.78
C PRO A 50 5.29 20.51 -10.06
N SER A 51 5.10 19.19 -10.15
CA SER A 51 6.09 18.25 -9.62
C SER A 51 7.46 18.61 -10.19
N PRO A 52 8.49 18.75 -9.34
CA PRO A 52 9.81 19.14 -9.81
C PRO A 52 10.31 18.12 -10.83
N ASN A 53 10.93 18.59 -11.91
CA ASN A 53 11.65 17.72 -12.82
C ASN A 53 12.97 17.31 -12.14
N VAL A 54 13.01 16.08 -11.64
CA VAL A 54 14.16 15.53 -10.95
C VAL A 54 15.02 14.77 -11.95
N SER A 55 16.21 15.27 -12.25
CA SER A 55 17.18 14.58 -13.12
C SER A 55 17.86 13.40 -12.45
N TRP A 56 17.87 13.37 -11.11
CA TRP A 56 18.53 12.35 -10.31
C TRP A 56 17.72 12.00 -9.06
N SER A 57 17.36 10.73 -8.91
CA SER A 57 16.57 10.25 -7.77
C SER A 57 17.46 9.58 -6.74
N MET A 58 17.43 10.09 -5.50
CA MET A 58 18.13 9.49 -4.37
C MET A 58 17.62 8.07 -4.07
N GLU A 59 16.32 7.83 -4.24
CA GLU A 59 15.73 6.49 -4.08
C GLU A 59 16.32 5.51 -5.09
N ARG A 60 16.44 5.93 -6.36
CA ARG A 60 17.08 5.10 -7.39
C ARG A 60 18.56 4.87 -7.09
N ASP A 61 19.29 5.89 -6.63
CA ASP A 61 20.69 5.75 -6.23
C ASP A 61 20.85 4.76 -5.06
N ASN A 62 20.00 4.87 -4.03
CA ASN A 62 19.97 3.96 -2.90
C ASN A 62 19.68 2.51 -3.33
N LEU A 63 18.70 2.31 -4.22
CA LEU A 63 18.40 1.00 -4.78
C LEU A 63 19.60 0.44 -5.55
N ILE A 64 20.21 1.22 -6.45
CA ILE A 64 21.39 0.81 -7.23
C ILE A 64 22.55 0.44 -6.30
N LYS A 65 22.86 1.27 -5.29
CA LYS A 65 23.91 1.00 -4.30
C LYS A 65 23.62 -0.29 -3.55
N ARG A 66 22.39 -0.49 -3.06
CA ARG A 66 21.95 -1.70 -2.38
C ARG A 66 22.14 -2.93 -3.26
N PHE A 67 21.71 -2.89 -4.52
CA PHE A 67 21.85 -4.03 -5.44
C PHE A 67 23.32 -4.38 -5.73
N LYS A 68 24.19 -3.38 -5.91
CA LYS A 68 25.64 -3.62 -6.07
C LYS A 68 26.23 -4.27 -4.82
N LEU A 69 25.89 -3.73 -3.66
CA LEU A 69 26.40 -4.20 -2.37
C LEU A 69 25.95 -5.63 -2.05
N MET A 70 24.67 -5.96 -2.28
CA MET A 70 24.11 -7.29 -2.02
C MET A 70 24.59 -8.38 -2.99
N ASN A 71 25.06 -7.99 -4.17
CA ASN A 71 25.63 -8.92 -5.15
C ASN A 71 27.14 -9.07 -5.03
N ASP A 72 27.81 -8.25 -4.20
CA ASP A 72 29.24 -8.38 -3.94
C ASP A 72 29.50 -9.43 -2.85
N ARG A 73 30.21 -10.50 -3.20
CA ARG A 73 30.53 -11.60 -2.28
C ARG A 73 31.59 -11.23 -1.24
N SER A 74 32.35 -10.16 -1.47
CA SER A 74 33.40 -9.71 -0.55
C SER A 74 32.85 -8.91 0.63
N VAL A 75 31.62 -8.39 0.49
CA VAL A 75 30.97 -7.60 1.53
C VAL A 75 30.41 -8.53 2.61
N ILE A 76 30.66 -8.15 3.87
CA ILE A 76 30.15 -8.83 5.05
C ILE A 76 29.13 -7.91 5.71
N PHE A 77 27.99 -8.48 6.07
CA PHE A 77 26.96 -7.82 6.85
C PHE A 77 26.89 -8.42 8.25
N TYR A 78 26.69 -7.55 9.23
CA TYR A 78 26.43 -7.88 10.62
C TYR A 78 24.92 -7.79 10.86
N MET A 79 24.28 -8.94 11.05
CA MET A 79 22.86 -9.04 11.34
C MET A 79 22.67 -9.22 12.85
N TYR A 80 22.19 -8.17 13.51
CA TYR A 80 21.84 -8.14 14.92
C TYR A 80 20.39 -8.57 15.13
N ILE A 81 20.16 -9.50 16.05
CA ILE A 81 18.82 -10.02 16.35
C ILE A 81 18.31 -9.41 17.64
N PHE A 82 17.07 -8.93 17.61
CA PHE A 82 16.38 -8.35 18.75
C PHE A 82 15.18 -9.21 19.14
N ASN A 83 14.81 -9.15 20.42
CA ASN A 83 13.55 -9.70 20.91
C ASN A 83 12.69 -8.54 21.42
N TYR A 84 11.37 -8.67 21.28
CA TYR A 84 10.44 -7.67 21.77
C TYR A 84 10.66 -7.44 23.28
N GLY A 85 10.78 -6.17 23.65
CA GLY A 85 10.97 -5.76 25.05
C GLY A 85 12.40 -5.88 25.57
N VAL A 86 13.37 -6.31 24.74
CA VAL A 86 14.79 -6.33 25.12
C VAL A 86 15.52 -5.20 24.38
N SER A 87 16.15 -4.30 25.13
CA SER A 87 16.86 -3.12 24.60
C SER A 87 18.21 -3.46 23.97
N GLN A 88 18.75 -4.64 24.24
CA GLN A 88 20.03 -5.12 23.73
C GLN A 88 19.82 -6.25 22.72
N PRO A 89 20.66 -6.34 21.67
CA PRO A 89 20.59 -7.47 20.76
C PRO A 89 20.91 -8.77 21.49
N LEU A 90 20.18 -9.84 21.18
CA LEU A 90 20.45 -11.20 21.67
C LEU A 90 21.81 -11.70 21.18
N GLY A 91 22.23 -11.25 19.99
CA GLY A 91 23.47 -11.64 19.35
C GLY A 91 23.54 -11.10 17.92
N TYR A 92 24.59 -11.50 17.21
CA TYR A 92 24.75 -11.15 15.80
C TYR A 92 25.28 -12.32 14.97
N TYR A 93 24.93 -12.32 13.69
CA TYR A 93 25.50 -13.20 12.67
C TYR A 93 26.32 -12.37 11.69
N GLN A 94 27.37 -12.97 11.14
CA GLN A 94 28.09 -12.45 9.98
C GLN A 94 27.60 -13.19 8.75
N VAL A 95 27.02 -12.47 7.80
CA VAL A 95 26.41 -13.03 6.59
C VAL A 95 26.74 -12.17 5.38
N ASN A 96 26.85 -12.77 4.19
CA ASN A 96 27.13 -12.02 2.96
C ASN A 96 25.87 -11.35 2.39
N LYS A 97 24.68 -11.92 2.62
CA LYS A 97 23.39 -11.34 2.25
C LYS A 97 22.32 -11.90 3.18
N VAL A 98 21.42 -11.03 3.64
CA VAL A 98 20.16 -11.45 4.27
C VAL A 98 19.15 -11.67 3.16
N SER A 99 18.70 -12.91 3.01
CA SER A 99 17.73 -13.31 1.97
C SER A 99 16.40 -13.68 2.62
N SER A 100 15.30 -13.32 1.97
CA SER A 100 13.96 -13.71 2.40
C SER A 100 13.73 -15.20 2.10
N VAL A 101 13.08 -15.91 3.03
CA VAL A 101 12.63 -17.29 2.80
C VAL A 101 11.53 -17.34 1.73
N ASN A 102 10.83 -16.22 1.52
CA ASN A 102 9.80 -16.10 0.49
C ASN A 102 10.38 -15.86 -0.91
N SER A 103 11.69 -15.65 -1.03
CA SER A 103 12.37 -15.53 -2.33
C SER A 103 12.50 -16.90 -3.00
N GLN A 104 12.08 -16.98 -4.25
CA GLN A 104 12.05 -18.20 -5.05
C GLN A 104 12.92 -18.02 -6.29
N LEU A 105 13.60 -19.08 -6.72
CA LEU A 105 14.43 -19.03 -7.94
C LEU A 105 13.58 -19.11 -9.22
N THR A 106 12.40 -19.71 -9.11
CA THR A 106 11.48 -19.93 -10.22
C THR A 106 10.19 -19.16 -10.00
N ASN A 107 9.51 -18.83 -11.10
CA ASN A 107 8.23 -18.16 -11.04
C ASN A 107 7.21 -19.01 -10.26
N PRO A 108 6.62 -18.51 -9.16
CA PRO A 108 5.59 -19.22 -8.40
C PRO A 108 4.25 -19.30 -9.13
N GLU A 109 3.98 -18.37 -10.06
CA GLU A 109 2.70 -18.26 -10.73
C GLU A 109 2.77 -18.90 -12.12
N GLN A 110 1.76 -19.71 -12.40
CA GLN A 110 1.58 -20.37 -13.68
C GLN A 110 0.43 -19.70 -14.42
N ILE A 111 0.64 -19.37 -15.70
CA ILE A 111 -0.44 -18.89 -16.56
C ILE A 111 -1.38 -20.07 -16.80
N ILE A 112 -2.61 -19.94 -16.30
CA ILE A 112 -3.72 -20.82 -16.64
C ILE A 112 -4.62 -20.02 -17.58
N LEU A 113 -4.82 -20.55 -18.79
CA LEU A 113 -5.82 -20.04 -19.71
C LEU A 113 -7.17 -20.61 -19.28
N THR A 114 -8.01 -19.78 -18.69
CA THR A 114 -9.40 -20.17 -18.42
C THR A 114 -10.24 -19.76 -19.63
N GLU A 115 -10.85 -20.74 -20.28
CA GLU A 115 -11.84 -20.52 -21.33
C GLU A 115 -13.19 -20.32 -20.65
N THR A 116 -13.78 -19.13 -20.81
CA THR A 116 -15.13 -18.85 -20.32
C THR A 116 -16.14 -19.22 -21.42
N TYR A 117 -17.00 -20.20 -21.14
CA TYR A 117 -18.12 -20.59 -22.02
C TYR A 117 -19.43 -20.23 -21.31
N ASP A 118 -20.20 -19.29 -21.85
CA ASP A 118 -21.57 -19.01 -21.36
C ASP A 118 -22.60 -20.02 -21.91
N THR A 119 -22.26 -20.72 -23.01
CA THR A 119 -23.07 -21.76 -23.65
C THR A 119 -22.16 -22.83 -24.28
N PRO A 120 -22.62 -24.08 -24.45
CA PRO A 120 -21.81 -25.13 -25.07
C PRO A 120 -21.48 -24.77 -26.53
N GLY A 121 -20.26 -24.32 -26.80
CA GLY A 121 -19.72 -24.20 -28.15
C GLY A 121 -19.44 -22.79 -28.70
N GLU A 122 -19.72 -21.71 -27.98
CA GLU A 122 -19.38 -20.35 -28.43
C GLU A 122 -18.21 -19.75 -27.64
N PHE A 123 -17.12 -19.42 -28.35
CA PHE A 123 -15.88 -18.87 -27.79
C PHE A 123 -15.98 -17.34 -27.65
N TYR A 124 -15.96 -16.81 -26.42
CA TYR A 124 -16.14 -15.37 -26.18
C TYR A 124 -14.85 -14.62 -25.78
N GLY A 125 -13.75 -15.32 -25.49
CA GLY A 125 -12.45 -14.70 -25.26
C GLY A 125 -11.53 -15.48 -24.33
N ARG A 126 -10.24 -15.14 -24.34
CA ARG A 126 -9.23 -15.62 -23.39
C ARG A 126 -8.98 -14.56 -22.33
N THR A 127 -9.21 -14.91 -21.07
CA THR A 127 -8.74 -14.10 -19.94
C THR A 127 -7.39 -14.65 -19.51
N ALA A 128 -6.33 -13.86 -19.70
CA ALA A 128 -5.00 -14.18 -19.20
C ALA A 128 -4.84 -13.57 -17.80
N HIS A 129 -4.42 -14.38 -16.83
CA HIS A 129 -4.10 -13.92 -15.49
C HIS A 129 -2.62 -13.53 -15.38
N VAL A 130 -2.34 -12.69 -14.37
CA VAL A 130 -1.08 -11.97 -14.16
C VAL A 130 0.11 -12.93 -14.05
N LEU A 131 1.23 -12.52 -14.65
CA LEU A 131 2.54 -13.13 -14.49
C LEU A 131 3.38 -12.19 -13.61
N PRO A 132 4.03 -12.69 -12.56
CA PRO A 132 4.90 -11.86 -11.73
C PRO A 132 6.19 -11.64 -12.49
N SER A 133 6.64 -10.39 -12.49
CA SER A 133 7.97 -10.05 -13.01
C SER A 133 9.03 -10.49 -11.99
N PRO A 134 10.17 -11.05 -12.43
CA PRO A 134 11.29 -11.27 -11.52
C PRO A 134 11.76 -9.94 -10.94
N ALA A 135 12.26 -9.99 -9.71
CA ALA A 135 12.96 -8.88 -9.08
C ALA A 135 14.28 -8.55 -9.82
N GLU A 136 14.90 -7.42 -9.51
CA GLU A 136 16.13 -6.97 -10.19
C GLU A 136 17.32 -7.93 -10.01
N ASP A 137 17.29 -8.82 -9.01
CA ASP A 137 18.28 -9.88 -8.81
C ASP A 137 17.92 -11.21 -9.50
N GLY A 138 16.82 -11.24 -10.26
CA GLY A 138 16.33 -12.41 -10.98
C GLY A 138 15.55 -13.41 -10.14
N SER A 139 15.38 -13.15 -8.84
CA SER A 139 14.52 -13.97 -7.98
C SER A 139 13.04 -13.56 -8.07
N TYR A 140 12.16 -14.45 -7.64
CA TYR A 140 10.73 -14.24 -7.54
C TYR A 140 10.30 -14.16 -6.07
N GLY A 141 9.12 -13.59 -5.82
CA GLY A 141 8.56 -13.47 -4.47
C GLY A 141 8.80 -12.10 -3.84
N THR A 142 8.33 -11.95 -2.60
CA THR A 142 8.31 -10.66 -1.91
C THR A 142 9.51 -10.51 -0.98
N ASN A 143 10.23 -9.40 -1.15
CA ASN A 143 11.19 -8.95 -0.14
C ASN A 143 10.39 -8.55 1.11
N GLY A 144 10.85 -8.98 2.30
CA GLY A 144 10.14 -8.72 3.55
C GLY A 144 10.06 -7.23 3.88
N ASP A 145 9.25 -6.90 4.89
CA ASP A 145 8.92 -5.52 5.29
C ASP A 145 10.06 -4.84 6.07
N ALA A 146 11.20 -4.60 5.41
CA ALA A 146 12.35 -3.92 6.00
C ALA A 146 12.56 -2.53 5.39
N VAL A 147 12.99 -1.58 6.22
CA VAL A 147 13.42 -0.25 5.78
C VAL A 147 14.94 -0.21 5.76
N PHE A 148 15.52 0.33 4.70
CA PHE A 148 16.96 0.46 4.53
C PHE A 148 17.39 1.88 4.19
N GLY A 149 18.66 2.17 4.40
CA GLY A 149 19.28 3.43 4.04
C GLY A 149 20.81 3.37 4.10
N PHE A 150 21.43 4.45 3.63
CA PHE A 150 22.86 4.66 3.73
C PHE A 150 23.14 5.85 4.64
N THR A 151 24.17 5.74 5.48
CA THR A 151 24.70 6.90 6.21
C THR A 151 25.45 7.82 5.25
N PRO A 152 25.78 9.07 5.66
CA PRO A 152 26.62 9.96 4.86
C PRO A 152 27.99 9.37 4.49
N ASP A 153 28.46 8.37 5.25
CA ASP A 153 29.72 7.65 5.02
C ASP A 153 29.53 6.35 4.20
N ASP A 154 28.41 6.23 3.47
CA ASP A 154 28.02 5.07 2.66
C ASP A 154 27.92 3.74 3.44
N ILE A 155 27.67 3.80 4.76
CA ILE A 155 27.41 2.61 5.57
C ILE A 155 25.97 2.17 5.35
N TYR A 156 25.77 0.90 4.98
CA TYR A 156 24.44 0.33 4.83
C TYR A 156 23.82 0.03 6.19
N ILE A 157 22.52 0.35 6.33
CA ILE A 157 21.71 -0.02 7.48
C ILE A 157 20.34 -0.48 6.99
N GLU A 158 19.87 -1.63 7.47
CA GLU A 158 18.51 -2.15 7.23
C GLU A 158 17.89 -2.61 8.55
N HIS A 159 16.61 -2.34 8.78
CA HIS A 159 15.91 -2.83 9.97
C HIS A 159 14.43 -3.14 9.73
N ASN A 160 13.93 -4.13 10.48
CA ASN A 160 12.51 -4.48 10.59
C ASN A 160 12.09 -4.57 12.08
N MET A 161 12.72 -3.79 12.95
CA MET A 161 12.55 -3.79 14.43
C MET A 161 12.90 -5.09 15.17
N LEU A 162 12.84 -6.25 14.51
CA LEU A 162 13.26 -7.56 14.98
C LEU A 162 14.74 -7.83 14.70
N TYR A 163 15.28 -7.19 13.68
CA TYR A 163 16.68 -7.27 13.35
C TYR A 163 17.17 -5.95 12.79
N ILE A 164 18.49 -5.74 12.90
CA ILE A 164 19.23 -4.65 12.28
C ILE A 164 20.39 -5.29 11.52
N VAL A 165 20.61 -4.87 10.27
CA VAL A 165 21.72 -5.30 9.43
C VAL A 165 22.59 -4.09 9.13
N SER A 166 23.91 -4.24 9.23
CA SER A 166 24.86 -3.21 8.80
C SER A 166 26.13 -3.77 8.18
N THR A 167 26.79 -3.02 7.30
CA THR A 167 28.12 -3.38 6.75
C THR A 167 29.25 -3.20 7.76
N VAL A 168 29.03 -2.48 8.85
CA VAL A 168 30.01 -2.27 9.91
C VAL A 168 29.49 -2.81 11.24
N PRO A 169 30.38 -3.22 12.15
CA PRO A 169 29.97 -3.64 13.47
C PRO A 169 29.42 -2.45 14.27
N LEU A 170 28.14 -2.54 14.66
CA LEU A 170 27.46 -1.55 15.48
C LEU A 170 27.72 -1.80 16.97
N GLN A 171 27.89 -0.72 17.72
CA GLN A 171 27.93 -0.74 19.19
C GLN A 171 26.66 -0.09 19.75
N PHE A 172 25.83 -0.88 20.42
CA PHE A 172 24.63 -0.39 21.09
C PHE A 172 24.99 0.08 22.50
N LYS A 173 25.00 1.40 22.73
CA LYS A 173 25.26 2.01 24.04
C LYS A 173 24.02 2.73 24.53
N ASN A 174 23.63 2.49 25.78
CA ASN A 174 22.54 3.19 26.47
C ASN A 174 21.23 3.24 25.67
N VAL A 175 20.76 2.11 25.13
CA VAL A 175 19.48 2.05 24.41
C VAL A 175 18.35 2.34 25.42
N PRO A 176 17.64 3.48 25.32
CA PRO A 176 16.63 3.83 26.31
C PRO A 176 15.41 2.94 26.17
N ASN A 177 14.85 2.49 27.29
CA ASN A 177 13.53 1.88 27.29
C ASN A 177 12.51 2.97 26.95
N ILE A 178 11.75 2.79 25.85
CA ILE A 178 10.80 3.79 25.35
C ILE A 178 9.66 4.03 26.35
N ALA A 179 9.37 3.04 27.20
CA ALA A 179 8.49 3.20 28.35
C ALA A 179 9.06 2.41 29.53
N GLU A 180 9.57 3.11 30.53
CA GLU A 180 9.77 2.54 31.86
C GLU A 180 8.60 3.01 32.71
N ILE A 181 7.63 2.13 32.96
CA ILE A 181 6.60 2.42 33.98
C ILE A 181 7.29 2.22 35.32
N ASP A 182 7.93 3.27 35.83
CA ASP A 182 8.37 3.28 37.21
C ASP A 182 7.13 3.15 38.10
N ILE A 183 7.12 2.11 38.92
CA ILE A 183 6.05 1.78 39.87
C ILE A 183 5.80 2.98 40.81
N LYS A 184 6.83 3.80 41.04
CA LYS A 184 6.73 5.04 41.83
C LYS A 184 5.88 6.09 41.12
N THR A 185 6.13 6.33 39.83
CA THR A 185 5.37 7.27 39.00
C THR A 185 3.93 6.81 38.77
N ALA A 186 3.70 5.49 38.64
CA ALA A 186 2.35 4.93 38.56
C ALA A 186 1.54 5.18 39.86
N LYS A 187 2.19 5.08 41.03
CA LYS A 187 1.56 5.34 42.34
C LYS A 187 1.30 6.83 42.55
N GLU A 188 2.20 7.70 42.11
CA GLU A 188 2.03 9.16 42.11
C GLU A 188 0.89 9.58 41.17
N LEU A 189 0.81 9.03 39.96
CA LEU A 189 -0.26 9.29 39.00
C LEU A 189 -1.63 8.83 39.55
N LYS A 190 -1.67 7.66 40.19
CA LYS A 190 -2.89 7.18 40.87
C LYS A 190 -3.33 8.11 41.98
N THR A 191 -2.38 8.57 42.80
CA THR A 191 -2.65 9.54 43.89
C THR A 191 -3.13 10.89 43.36
N LEU A 192 -2.65 11.29 42.17
CA LEU A 192 -3.07 12.52 41.49
C LEU A 192 -4.47 12.38 40.88
N MET A 193 -4.77 11.23 40.27
CA MET A 193 -6.09 10.88 39.73
C MET A 193 -7.15 10.76 40.83
N ASP A 194 -6.80 10.18 41.97
CA ASP A 194 -7.69 10.05 43.15
C ASP A 194 -7.99 11.41 43.82
N LYS A 195 -7.19 12.46 43.55
CA LYS A 195 -7.44 13.84 44.02
C LYS A 195 -8.28 14.67 43.04
N LEU A 196 -8.42 14.20 41.80
CA LEU A 196 -9.18 14.88 40.75
C LEU A 196 -10.65 14.43 40.70
N ASN A 197 -10.96 13.28 41.32
CA ASN A 197 -12.32 12.81 41.61
C ASN A 197 -12.78 13.25 43.01
#